data_AF-A0A1X1QEA9-F1
#
_entry.id   AF-A0A1X1QEA9-F1
#
_cell.length_a   1.000
_cell.length_b   1.000
_cell.length_c   1.000
_cell.angle_alpha   90.00
_cell.angle_beta   90.00
_cell.angle_gamma   90.00
#
_symmetry.space_group_name_H-M   'P 1'
#
loop_
_entity.id
_entity.type
_entity.pdbx_description
1 polymer ?
#
loop_
_entity_poly.entity_id
_entity_poly.type
_entity_poly.pdbx_seq_one_letter_code
_entity_poly.pdbx_strand_id
1 'polypeptide(L)'
;MNTVLQPVKIGLALVLVGLLFGLMLGMGFGINEDFFKDYVAQGIAANPDVHDDKSQGKIWRYAQRAHFHAMGIAAFSLGLLLLATFSSLKTGFKKTVSVLIGLGGLYPLGVVIHVLFCTLHG
;
A
#
# COMPACT_ATOMS: atom_id res chain seq x y z
N MET A 1 -22.98 -2.25 16.28
CA MET A 1 -22.21 -2.75 15.10
C MET A 1 -22.60 -4.20 14.84
N ASN A 2 -22.99 -4.52 13.60
CA ASN A 2 -23.61 -5.78 13.16
C ASN A 2 -22.84 -7.03 13.67
N THR A 3 -23.54 -8.01 14.24
CA THR A 3 -22.97 -9.27 14.77
C THR A 3 -22.18 -10.05 13.71
N VAL A 4 -22.55 -9.90 12.44
CA VAL A 4 -21.86 -10.52 11.29
C VAL A 4 -20.45 -9.97 11.09
N LEU A 5 -20.25 -8.66 11.31
CA LEU A 5 -18.96 -7.98 11.06
C LEU A 5 -18.06 -7.93 12.29
N GLN A 6 -18.59 -8.15 13.49
CA GLN A 6 -17.81 -8.15 14.73
C GLN A 6 -16.54 -9.02 14.67
N PRO A 7 -16.56 -10.25 14.12
CA PRO A 7 -15.38 -11.10 14.09
C PRO A 7 -14.27 -10.57 13.17
N VAL A 8 -14.61 -9.81 12.14
CA VAL A 8 -13.65 -9.37 11.10
C VAL A 8 -13.27 -7.90 11.19
N LYS A 9 -13.77 -7.18 12.21
CA LYS A 9 -13.65 -5.71 12.31
C LYS A 9 -12.23 -5.17 12.22
N ILE A 10 -11.26 -5.89 12.79
CA ILE A 10 -9.85 -5.48 12.80
C ILE A 10 -9.26 -5.65 11.41
N GLY A 11 -9.48 -6.82 10.78
CA GLY A 11 -9.07 -7.05 9.40
C GLY A 11 -9.70 -6.05 8.43
N LEU A 12 -11.00 -5.76 8.60
CA LEU A 12 -11.71 -4.77 7.80
C LEU A 12 -11.06 -3.38 7.95
N ALA A 13 -10.77 -2.94 9.18
CA ALA A 13 -10.12 -1.66 9.42
C ALA A 13 -8.75 -1.58 8.71
N LEU A 14 -7.94 -2.64 8.78
CA LEU A 14 -6.65 -2.71 8.09
C LEU A 14 -6.80 -2.62 6.56
N VAL A 15 -7.77 -3.32 5.98
CA VAL A 15 -8.05 -3.26 4.53
C VAL A 15 -8.48 -1.85 4.11
N LEU A 16 -9.32 -1.20 4.91
CA LEU A 16 -9.77 0.16 4.64
C LEU A 16 -8.63 1.18 4.72
N VAL A 17 -7.69 1.01 5.65
CA VAL A 17 -6.45 1.81 5.70
C VAL A 17 -5.64 1.63 4.42
N GLY A 18 -5.46 0.39 3.95
CA GLY A 18 -4.76 0.12 2.69
C GLY A 18 -5.45 0.74 1.47
N LEU A 19 -6.78 0.69 1.42
CA LEU A 19 -7.58 1.29 0.36
C LEU A 19 -7.46 2.82 0.37
N LEU A 20 -7.59 3.43 1.55
CA LEU A 20 -7.42 4.87 1.74
C LEU A 20 -6.02 5.31 1.32
N PHE A 21 -4.99 4.57 1.72
CA PHE A 21 -3.61 4.82 1.34
C PHE A 21 -3.42 4.80 -0.19
N GLY A 22 -3.93 3.75 -0.86
CA GLY A 22 -3.87 3.64 -2.32
C GLY A 22 -4.58 4.81 -3.02
N LEU A 23 -5.76 5.18 -2.53
CA LEU A 23 -6.53 6.32 -3.04
C LEU A 23 -5.76 7.64 -2.88
N MET A 24 -5.18 7.89 -1.70
CA MET A 24 -4.41 9.10 -1.42
C MET A 24 -3.18 9.22 -2.31
N LEU A 25 -2.46 8.12 -2.54
CA LEU A 25 -1.35 8.10 -3.51
C LEU A 25 -1.84 8.42 -4.93
N GLY A 26 -2.97 7.84 -5.35
CA GLY A 26 -3.54 8.08 -6.68
C GLY A 26 -3.97 9.53 -6.88
N MET A 27 -4.64 10.12 -5.88
CA MET A 27 -5.00 11.53 -5.89
C MET A 27 -3.76 12.41 -5.90
N GLY A 28 -2.74 12.11 -5.08
CA GLY A 28 -1.48 12.84 -5.07
C GLY A 28 -0.81 12.85 -6.45
N PHE A 29 -0.65 11.68 -7.06
CA PHE A 29 -0.06 11.55 -8.39
C PHE A 29 -0.89 12.26 -9.46
N GLY A 30 -2.21 12.21 -9.38
CA GLY A 30 -3.09 12.88 -10.34
C GLY A 30 -3.13 14.41 -10.20
N ILE A 31 -2.97 14.94 -8.98
CA ILE A 31 -2.99 16.38 -8.71
C ILE A 31 -1.64 17.02 -9.07
N ASN A 32 -0.53 16.39 -8.69
CA ASN A 32 0.79 16.99 -8.85
C ASN A 32 1.88 15.92 -9.01
N GLU A 33 1.95 15.31 -10.19
CA GLU A 33 2.98 14.31 -10.51
C GLU A 33 4.40 14.89 -10.43
N ASP A 34 4.58 16.14 -10.88
CA ASP A 34 5.87 16.80 -10.95
C ASP A 34 6.49 16.99 -9.56
N PHE A 35 5.68 17.31 -8.53
CA PHE A 35 6.17 17.36 -7.15
C PHE A 35 6.89 16.08 -6.70
N PHE A 36 6.36 14.90 -7.06
CA PHE A 36 7.00 13.63 -6.69
C PHE A 36 8.27 13.38 -7.50
N LYS A 37 8.26 13.71 -8.79
CA LYS A 37 9.44 13.57 -9.65
C LYS A 37 10.56 14.51 -9.23
N ASP A 38 10.22 15.74 -8.85
CA ASP A 38 11.15 16.74 -8.35
C ASP A 38 11.74 16.32 -7.01
N TYR A 39 10.91 15.78 -6.11
CA TYR A 39 11.40 15.19 -4.85
C TYR A 39 12.43 14.08 -5.10
N VAL A 40 12.14 13.19 -6.05
CA VAL A 40 13.08 12.13 -6.46
C VAL A 40 14.35 12.71 -7.07
N ALA A 41 14.24 13.72 -7.94
CA ALA A 41 15.38 14.37 -8.57
C ALA A 41 16.29 15.07 -7.57
N GLN A 42 15.71 15.75 -6.56
CA GLN A 42 16.45 16.38 -5.47
C GLN A 42 17.23 15.35 -4.65
N GLY A 43 16.61 14.22 -4.30
CA GLY A 43 17.29 13.15 -3.57
C GLY A 43 18.43 12.50 -4.37
N ILE A 44 18.23 12.33 -5.68
CA ILE A 44 19.30 11.84 -6.58
C ILE A 44 20.47 12.83 -6.63
N ALA A 45 20.19 14.12 -6.81
CA ALA A 45 21.22 15.15 -6.86
C ALA A 45 22.01 15.28 -5.55
N ALA A 46 21.38 14.96 -4.41
CA ALA A 46 22.03 14.93 -3.11
C ALA A 46 22.94 13.71 -2.89
N ASN A 47 22.75 12.63 -3.66
CA ASN A 47 23.47 11.36 -3.50
C ASN A 47 24.03 10.85 -4.86
N PRO A 48 24.91 11.61 -5.55
CA PRO A 48 25.33 11.27 -6.91
C PRO A 48 26.18 9.98 -7.00
N ASP A 49 26.85 9.58 -5.92
CA ASP A 49 27.77 8.43 -5.92
C ASP A 49 27.08 7.07 -6.06
N VAL A 50 25.76 7.04 -5.79
CA VAL A 50 24.92 5.84 -5.68
C VAL A 50 23.78 5.84 -6.70
N HIS A 51 23.73 6.88 -7.53
CA HIS A 51 22.71 7.06 -8.55
C HIS A 51 23.29 7.20 -9.94
N ASP A 52 22.54 6.68 -10.90
CA ASP A 52 22.83 6.74 -12.34
C ASP A 52 21.68 7.44 -13.09
N ASP A 53 21.89 7.69 -14.38
CA ASP A 53 20.88 8.32 -15.25
C ASP A 53 19.54 7.57 -15.31
N LYS A 54 19.50 6.29 -14.87
CA LYS A 54 18.29 5.46 -14.85
C LYS A 54 17.54 5.55 -13.53
N SER A 55 18.15 6.12 -12.49
CA SER A 55 17.64 6.09 -11.12
C SER A 55 16.31 6.82 -10.99
N GLN A 56 16.16 8.00 -11.61
CA GLN A 56 14.92 8.77 -11.57
C GLN A 56 13.73 7.97 -12.12
N GLY A 57 13.89 7.37 -13.30
CA GLY A 57 12.86 6.56 -13.92
C GLY A 57 12.53 5.29 -13.11
N LYS A 58 13.54 4.63 -12.53
CA LYS A 58 13.33 3.44 -11.69
C LYS A 58 12.57 3.79 -10.41
N ILE A 59 13.03 4.78 -9.66
CA ILE A 59 12.43 5.19 -8.39
C ILE A 59 10.98 5.64 -8.63
N TRP A 60 10.74 6.42 -9.69
CA TRP A 60 9.38 6.83 -10.07
C TRP A 60 8.46 5.62 -10.36
N ARG A 61 8.96 4.62 -11.09
CA ARG A 61 8.19 3.39 -11.34
C ARG A 61 7.90 2.61 -10.07
N TYR A 62 8.78 2.63 -9.07
CA TYR A 62 8.50 2.03 -7.75
C TYR A 62 7.46 2.82 -6.96
N ALA A 63 7.46 4.16 -7.02
CA ALA A 63 6.42 4.99 -6.43
C ALA A 63 5.04 4.68 -7.04
N GLN A 64 4.96 4.61 -8.37
CA GLN A 64 3.74 4.19 -9.09
C GLN A 64 3.32 2.77 -8.71
N ARG A 65 4.28 1.83 -8.60
CA ARG A 65 4.01 0.46 -8.16
C ARG A 65 3.34 0.42 -6.79
N ALA A 66 3.76 1.27 -5.85
CA ALA A 66 3.15 1.35 -4.53
C ALA A 66 1.67 1.72 -4.61
N HIS A 67 1.30 2.72 -5.42
CA HIS A 67 -0.10 3.07 -5.65
C HIS A 67 -0.90 1.91 -6.26
N PHE A 68 -0.41 1.33 -7.37
CA PHE A 68 -1.11 0.25 -8.06
C PHE A 68 -1.30 -0.98 -7.17
N HIS A 69 -0.27 -1.37 -6.41
CA HIS A 69 -0.35 -2.51 -5.50
C HIS A 69 -1.25 -2.21 -4.30
N ALA A 70 -1.24 -0.97 -3.77
CA ALA A 70 -2.16 -0.58 -2.70
C ALA A 70 -3.62 -0.74 -3.11
N MET A 71 -4.01 -0.21 -4.26
CA MET A 71 -5.39 -0.34 -4.75
C MET A 71 -5.75 -1.80 -5.07
N GLY A 72 -4.90 -2.50 -5.82
CA GLY A 72 -5.15 -3.88 -6.23
C GLY A 72 -5.24 -4.85 -5.05
N ILE A 73 -4.28 -4.80 -4.12
CA ILE A 73 -4.26 -5.69 -2.95
C ILE A 73 -5.39 -5.34 -1.98
N ALA A 74 -5.69 -4.07 -1.75
CA ALA A 74 -6.79 -3.70 -0.85
C ALA A 74 -8.15 -4.16 -1.40
N ALA A 75 -8.41 -4.00 -2.70
CA ALA A 75 -9.62 -4.48 -3.34
C ALA A 75 -9.74 -6.02 -3.27
N PHE A 76 -8.66 -6.73 -3.58
CA PHE A 76 -8.62 -8.19 -3.45
C PHE A 76 -8.83 -8.66 -2.02
N SER A 77 -8.18 -8.00 -1.06
CA SER A 77 -8.31 -8.27 0.37
C SER A 77 -9.73 -8.04 0.87
N LEU A 78 -10.41 -7.00 0.38
CA LEU A 78 -11.82 -6.76 0.68
C LEU A 78 -12.70 -7.92 0.19
N GLY A 79 -12.46 -8.42 -1.02
CA GLY A 79 -13.13 -9.62 -1.55
C GLY A 79 -12.91 -10.85 -0.68
N LEU A 80 -11.66 -11.14 -0.28
CA LEU A 80 -11.36 -12.24 0.63
C LEU A 80 -12.01 -12.07 2.01
N LEU A 81 -12.07 -10.85 2.52
CA LEU A 81 -12.68 -10.55 3.81
C LEU A 81 -14.20 -10.76 3.78
N LEU A 82 -14.86 -10.43 2.66
CA LEU A 82 -16.26 -10.76 2.42
C LEU A 82 -16.47 -12.28 2.39
N LEU A 83 -15.64 -13.03 1.66
CA LEU A 83 -15.70 -14.49 1.64
C LEU A 83 -15.52 -15.09 3.04
N ALA A 84 -14.54 -14.63 3.80
CA ALA A 84 -14.31 -15.07 5.17
C ALA A 84 -15.52 -14.76 6.08
N THR A 85 -16.14 -13.58 5.91
CA THR A 85 -17.32 -13.15 6.68
C THR A 85 -18.50 -14.08 6.47
N PHE A 86 -18.82 -14.42 5.22
CA PHE A 86 -19.98 -15.25 4.86
C PHE A 86 -19.70 -16.76 4.84
N SER A 87 -18.45 -17.18 5.08
CA SER A 87 -18.11 -18.61 5.22
C SER A 87 -18.71 -19.25 6.48
N SER A 88 -18.71 -20.59 6.51
CA SER A 88 -19.04 -21.42 7.67
C SER A 88 -17.90 -21.56 8.70
N LEU A 89 -16.82 -20.76 8.57
CA LEU A 89 -15.69 -20.80 9.51
C LEU A 89 -16.11 -20.46 10.95
N LYS A 90 -15.45 -21.09 11.92
CA LYS A 90 -15.60 -20.73 13.34
C LYS A 90 -15.18 -19.28 13.58
N THR A 91 -15.81 -18.61 14.55
CA THR A 91 -15.55 -17.20 14.88
C THR A 91 -14.08 -16.88 15.14
N GLY A 92 -13.34 -17.79 15.81
CA GLY A 92 -11.90 -17.64 16.02
C GLY A 92 -11.11 -17.63 14.72
N PHE A 93 -11.43 -18.52 13.78
CA PHE A 93 -10.80 -18.56 12.46
C PHE A 93 -11.12 -17.33 11.62
N LYS A 94 -12.37 -16.83 11.66
CA LYS A 94 -12.75 -15.58 10.98
C LYS A 94 -11.90 -14.40 11.48
N LYS A 95 -11.68 -14.31 12.80
CA LYS A 95 -10.80 -13.29 13.40
C LYS A 95 -9.38 -13.40 12.85
N THR A 96 -8.75 -14.57 13.00
CA THR A 96 -7.35 -14.78 12.57
C THR A 96 -7.15 -14.52 11.08
N VAL A 97 -8.00 -15.10 10.23
CA VAL A 97 -7.93 -14.92 8.77
C VAL A 97 -8.15 -13.45 8.40
N SER A 98 -9.12 -12.76 9.01
CA SER A 98 -9.34 -11.34 8.72
C SER A 98 -8.12 -10.47 9.02
N VAL A 99 -7.43 -10.74 10.15
CA VAL A 99 -6.21 -10.00 10.53
C VAL A 99 -5.08 -10.30 9.56
N LEU A 100 -4.87 -11.55 9.18
CA LEU A 100 -3.82 -11.93 8.21
C LEU A 100 -4.06 -11.33 6.83
N ILE A 101 -5.32 -11.33 6.35
CA ILE A 101 -5.72 -10.63 5.12
C ILE A 101 -5.39 -9.14 5.22
N GLY A 102 -5.79 -8.49 6.32
CA GLY A 102 -5.54 -7.07 6.54
C GLY A 102 -4.04 -6.72 6.59
N LEU A 103 -3.24 -7.51 7.29
CA LEU A 103 -1.78 -7.32 7.37
C LEU A 103 -1.10 -7.53 6.02
N GLY A 104 -1.55 -8.51 5.22
CA GLY A 104 -1.07 -8.69 3.85
C GLY A 104 -1.29 -7.45 2.96
N GLY A 105 -2.36 -6.69 3.24
CA GLY A 105 -2.66 -5.41 2.61
C GLY A 105 -1.63 -4.30 2.85
N LEU A 106 -0.72 -4.46 3.82
CA LEU A 106 0.29 -3.44 4.17
C LEU A 106 1.59 -3.54 3.35
N TYR A 107 1.75 -4.56 2.49
CA TYR A 107 2.90 -4.70 1.58
C TYR A 107 3.31 -3.40 0.84
N PRO A 108 2.38 -2.59 0.30
CA PRO A 108 2.72 -1.34 -0.39
C PRO A 108 3.46 -0.31 0.47
N LEU A 109 3.30 -0.35 1.80
CA LEU A 109 4.07 0.52 2.71
C LEU A 109 5.56 0.21 2.63
N GLY A 110 5.94 -1.07 2.52
CA GLY A 110 7.32 -1.48 2.32
C GLY A 110 7.90 -0.93 1.00
N VAL A 111 7.09 -0.85 -0.05
CA VAL A 111 7.50 -0.27 -1.34
C VAL A 111 7.74 1.24 -1.21
N VAL A 112 6.87 1.98 -0.50
CA VAL A 112 7.09 3.41 -0.26
C VAL A 112 8.31 3.66 0.61
N ILE A 113 8.50 2.86 1.66
CA ILE A 113 9.71 2.94 2.51
C ILE A 113 10.96 2.71 1.65
N HIS A 114 10.93 1.74 0.73
CA HIS A 114 12.03 1.50 -0.18
C HIS A 114 12.27 2.68 -1.15
N VAL A 115 11.21 3.28 -1.69
CA VAL A 115 11.32 4.49 -2.53
C VAL A 115 11.98 5.63 -1.74
N LEU A 116 11.52 5.90 -0.51
CA LEU A 116 12.08 6.94 0.34
C LEU A 116 13.55 6.66 0.68
N PHE A 117 13.89 5.40 0.96
CA PHE A 117 15.27 4.98 1.20
C PHE A 117 16.15 5.25 -0.02
N CYS A 118 15.72 4.81 -1.20
CA CYS A 118 16.44 5.05 -2.46
C CYS A 118 16.55 6.53 -2.81
N THR A 119 15.63 7.40 -2.38
CA THR A 119 15.73 8.84 -2.62
C THR A 119 16.66 9.53 -1.63
N LEU A 120 16.75 9.06 -0.39
CA LEU A 120 17.45 9.77 0.69
C LEU A 120 18.87 9.25 0.98
N HIS A 121 19.13 7.96 0.77
CA HIS A 121 20.34 7.28 1.27
C HIS A 121 20.86 6.22 0.30
N GLY A 122 20.65 6.39 -1.01
CA GLY A 122 20.95 5.40 -2.07
C GLY A 122 22.24 4.62 -1.83
#